data_AF-A0A6I2NIM7-F1
#
_entry.id   AF-A0A6I2NIM7-F1
#
_cell.length_a   1.000
_cell.length_b   1.000
_cell.length_c   1.000
_cell.angle_alpha   90.00
_cell.angle_beta   90.00
_cell.angle_gamma   90.00
#
_symmetry.space_group_name_H-M   'P 1'
#
loop_
_entity.id
_entity.type
_entity.pdbx_description
1 polymer ?
#
loop_
_entity_poly.entity_id
_entity_poly.type
_entity_poly.pdbx_seq_one_letter_code
_entity_poly.pdbx_strand_id
1 'polypeptide(L)'
;MVNGVDFIPERDMELYEAYRRALKMREVKSHREAVMRAISSHASRFWISTLQAYRGILLIRKGKTKEKGRSIRNKMIDDIYGIYKELEKKREFKGSSVYFITSFAVYQTAPCFYISYSRALAIIQRINRERKNGR
;
A
#
# COMPACT_ATOMS: atom_id res chain seq x y z
N MET A 1 15.87 -12.50 5.41
CA MET A 1 14.71 -11.74 5.93
C MET A 1 14.77 -10.36 5.30
N VAL A 2 13.84 -10.05 4.39
CA VAL A 2 13.80 -8.73 3.73
C VAL A 2 13.25 -7.73 4.74
N ASN A 3 14.09 -6.81 5.20
CA ASN A 3 13.70 -5.78 6.13
C ASN A 3 12.70 -4.84 5.44
N GLY A 4 11.64 -4.43 6.14
CA GLY A 4 10.55 -3.60 5.56
C GLY A 4 10.97 -2.19 5.10
N VAL A 5 12.26 -1.90 5.04
CA VAL A 5 12.86 -0.65 4.54
C VAL A 5 13.10 -0.71 3.03
N ASP A 6 13.31 -1.91 2.48
CA ASP A 6 13.74 -2.15 1.08
C ASP A 6 12.64 -1.87 0.02
N PHE A 7 11.47 -1.40 0.43
CA PHE A 7 10.33 -1.12 -0.47
C PHE A 7 9.87 0.34 -0.42
N ILE A 8 10.50 1.16 0.41
CA ILE A 8 10.10 2.55 0.62
C ILE A 8 10.42 3.41 -0.61
N PRO A 9 11.62 3.31 -1.23
CA PRO A 9 11.95 4.11 -2.41
C PRO A 9 11.01 3.86 -3.59
N GLU A 10 10.67 2.60 -3.88
CA GLU A 10 9.82 2.21 -5.00
C GLU A 10 8.39 2.69 -4.80
N ARG A 11 7.82 2.51 -3.58
CA ARG A 11 6.51 3.08 -3.25
C ARG A 11 6.50 4.59 -3.44
N ASP A 12 7.51 5.26 -2.91
CA ASP A 12 7.59 6.72 -2.90
C ASP A 12 7.67 7.26 -4.34
N MET A 13 8.42 6.57 -5.20
CA MET A 13 8.51 6.90 -6.63
C MET A 13 7.22 6.57 -7.39
N GLU A 14 6.56 5.44 -7.10
CA GLU A 14 5.28 5.09 -7.70
C GLU A 14 4.19 6.12 -7.34
N LEU A 15 4.13 6.52 -6.07
CA LEU A 15 3.24 7.58 -5.58
C LEU A 15 3.52 8.91 -6.29
N TYR A 16 4.79 9.25 -6.46
CA TYR A 16 5.20 10.47 -7.13
C TYR A 16 4.79 10.49 -8.61
N GLU A 17 4.93 9.36 -9.33
CA GLU A 17 4.46 9.26 -10.71
C GLU A 17 2.92 9.30 -10.79
N ALA A 18 2.20 8.70 -9.84
CA ALA A 18 0.75 8.86 -9.74
C ALA A 18 0.34 10.33 -9.53
N TYR A 19 1.07 11.05 -8.68
CA TYR A 19 0.91 12.49 -8.47
C TYR A 19 1.18 13.30 -9.74
N ARG A 20 2.25 12.99 -10.49
CA ARG A 20 2.55 13.67 -11.76
C ARG A 20 1.48 13.41 -12.82
N ARG A 21 0.92 12.20 -12.88
CA ARG A 21 -0.22 11.91 -13.75
C ARG A 21 -1.44 12.73 -13.33
N ALA A 22 -1.72 12.82 -12.03
CA ALA A 22 -2.83 13.61 -11.50
C ALA A 22 -2.71 15.10 -11.83
N LEU A 23 -1.51 15.68 -11.76
CA LEU A 23 -1.27 17.09 -12.13
C LEU A 23 -1.56 17.40 -13.60
N LYS A 24 -1.50 16.41 -14.49
CA LYS A 24 -1.75 16.60 -15.93
C LYS A 24 -3.23 16.49 -16.30
N MET A 25 -4.08 16.09 -15.35
CA MET A 25 -5.51 15.92 -15.56
C MET A 25 -6.21 17.28 -15.54
N ARG A 26 -7.05 17.56 -16.55
CA ARG A 26 -7.71 18.87 -16.72
C ARG A 26 -8.67 19.19 -15.58
N GLU A 27 -9.27 18.15 -14.99
CA GLU A 27 -10.22 18.26 -13.89
C GLU A 27 -9.57 18.57 -12.54
N VAL A 28 -8.25 18.38 -12.41
CA VAL A 28 -7.52 18.63 -11.15
C VAL A 28 -7.15 20.10 -11.05
N LYS A 29 -7.75 20.80 -10.09
CA LYS A 29 -7.66 22.27 -9.97
C LYS A 29 -6.65 22.73 -8.94
N SER A 30 -6.10 21.83 -8.12
CA SER A 30 -5.17 22.21 -7.06
C SER A 30 -4.11 21.15 -6.78
N HIS A 31 -3.00 21.59 -6.17
CA HIS A 31 -1.96 20.71 -5.65
C HIS A 31 -2.53 19.69 -4.66
N ARG A 32 -3.38 20.13 -3.73
CA ARG A 32 -4.01 19.26 -2.73
C ARG A 32 -4.84 18.15 -3.39
N GLU A 33 -5.61 18.51 -4.41
CA GLU A 33 -6.42 17.55 -5.17
C GLU A 33 -5.55 16.53 -5.91
N ALA A 34 -4.46 16.97 -6.54
CA ALA A 34 -3.50 16.07 -7.19
C ALA A 34 -2.91 15.05 -6.21
N VAL A 35 -2.53 15.50 -5.00
CA VAL A 35 -2.00 14.62 -3.94
C VAL A 35 -3.07 13.62 -3.47
N MET A 36 -4.29 14.09 -3.19
CA MET A 36 -5.39 13.21 -2.78
C MET A 36 -5.73 12.17 -3.84
N ARG A 37 -5.70 12.57 -5.12
CA ARG A 37 -5.97 11.66 -6.23
C ARG A 37 -4.87 10.62 -6.41
N ALA A 38 -3.61 11.00 -6.21
CA ALA A 38 -2.49 10.06 -6.20
C ALA A 38 -2.65 9.01 -5.09
N ILE A 39 -2.94 9.45 -3.87
CA ILE A 39 -3.14 8.54 -2.70
C ILE A 39 -4.26 7.54 -2.97
N SER A 40 -5.36 7.99 -3.57
CA SER A 40 -6.55 7.18 -3.86
C SER A 40 -6.46 6.37 -5.15
N SER A 41 -5.38 6.50 -5.93
CA SER A 41 -5.19 5.71 -7.14
C SER A 41 -4.62 4.33 -6.83
N HIS A 42 -4.88 3.36 -7.69
CA HIS A 42 -4.31 2.01 -7.57
C HIS A 42 -2.80 2.06 -7.49
N ALA A 43 -2.24 1.26 -6.58
CA ALA A 43 -0.81 0.98 -6.52
C ALA A 43 -0.54 -0.43 -7.03
N SER A 44 0.66 -0.63 -7.58
CA SER A 44 1.13 -1.88 -8.17
C SER A 44 0.99 -3.08 -7.23
N ARG A 45 1.08 -2.84 -5.93
CA ARG A 45 0.92 -3.84 -4.87
C ARG A 45 0.64 -3.22 -3.51
N PHE A 46 0.40 -4.06 -2.51
CA PHE A 46 0.36 -3.62 -1.12
C PHE A 46 1.78 -3.35 -0.62
N TRP A 47 2.06 -2.09 -0.29
CA TRP A 47 3.36 -1.66 0.23
C TRP A 47 3.55 -1.97 1.71
N ILE A 48 3.54 -3.27 2.04
CA ILE A 48 3.73 -3.86 3.37
C ILE A 48 4.54 -5.15 3.25
N SER A 49 5.34 -5.47 4.26
CA SER A 49 6.03 -6.77 4.26
C SER A 49 5.05 -7.94 4.44
N THR A 50 5.34 -9.07 3.81
CA THR A 50 4.57 -10.31 3.97
C THR A 50 4.42 -10.69 5.44
N LEU A 51 5.48 -10.55 6.26
CA LEU A 51 5.45 -10.86 7.68
C LEU A 51 4.45 -10.00 8.45
N GLN A 52 4.39 -8.70 8.14
CA GLN A 52 3.45 -7.79 8.77
C GLN A 52 2.00 -8.07 8.35
N ALA A 53 1.77 -8.36 7.06
CA ALA A 53 0.47 -8.76 6.56
C ALA A 53 -0.01 -10.07 7.21
N TYR A 54 0.87 -11.07 7.26
CA TYR A 54 0.63 -12.38 7.87
C TYR A 54 0.23 -12.26 9.35
N ARG A 55 0.98 -11.47 10.13
CA ARG A 55 0.63 -11.21 11.54
C ARG A 55 -0.75 -10.58 11.68
N GLY A 56 -1.10 -9.64 10.78
CA GLY A 56 -2.43 -9.03 10.76
C GLY A 56 -3.55 -10.03 10.44
N ILE A 57 -3.36 -10.88 9.43
CA ILE A 57 -4.31 -11.94 9.07
C ILE A 57 -4.50 -12.93 10.23
N LEU A 58 -3.42 -13.33 10.92
CA LEU A 58 -3.51 -14.23 12.06
C LEU A 58 -4.34 -13.63 13.22
N LEU A 59 -4.26 -12.32 13.44
CA LEU A 59 -5.09 -11.65 14.45
C LEU A 59 -6.57 -11.74 14.08
N ILE A 60 -6.91 -11.45 12.82
CA ILE A 60 -8.29 -11.55 12.30
C ILE A 60 -8.79 -13.00 12.47
N ARG A 61 -8.02 -14.00 12.03
CA ARG A 61 -8.39 -15.42 12.12
C ARG A 61 -8.62 -15.90 13.55
N LYS A 62 -7.95 -15.31 14.53
CA LYS A 62 -8.10 -15.63 15.96
C LYS A 62 -9.24 -14.84 16.63
N GLY A 63 -10.02 -14.06 15.87
CA GLY A 63 -11.06 -13.19 16.42
C GLY A 63 -10.50 -12.07 17.31
N LYS A 64 -9.21 -11.76 17.20
CA LYS A 64 -8.56 -10.72 18.01
C LYS A 64 -8.70 -9.36 17.34
N THR A 65 -8.88 -8.33 18.15
CA THR A 65 -8.95 -6.95 17.68
C THR A 65 -7.57 -6.48 17.22
N LYS A 66 -7.56 -5.70 16.13
CA LYS A 66 -6.35 -5.01 15.66
C LYS A 66 -6.06 -3.81 16.57
N GLU A 67 -4.82 -3.33 16.54
CA GLU A 67 -4.39 -2.17 17.34
C GLU A 67 -5.29 -0.93 17.08
N LYS A 68 -5.76 -0.32 18.17
CA LYS A 68 -6.51 0.94 18.13
C LYS A 68 -5.58 2.07 17.64
N GLY A 69 -6.09 2.94 16.77
CA GLY A 69 -5.34 4.10 16.24
C GLY A 69 -4.62 3.89 14.90
N ARG A 70 -4.53 2.66 14.37
CA ARG A 70 -3.90 2.38 13.06
C ARG A 70 -4.91 2.20 11.93
N SER A 71 -5.82 3.16 11.74
CA SER A 71 -6.95 3.03 10.80
C SER A 71 -6.53 2.65 9.37
N ILE A 72 -5.54 3.34 8.80
CA ILE A 72 -5.06 3.10 7.43
C ILE A 72 -4.44 1.71 7.29
N ARG A 73 -3.60 1.30 8.25
CA ARG A 73 -2.97 -0.03 8.24
C ARG A 73 -4.00 -1.12 8.47
N ASN A 74 -4.96 -0.91 9.37
CA ASN A 74 -6.02 -1.88 9.63
C ASN A 74 -6.85 -2.11 8.37
N LYS A 75 -7.22 -1.03 7.67
CA LYS A 75 -7.89 -1.10 6.36
C LYS A 75 -7.06 -1.87 5.33
N MET A 76 -5.76 -1.58 5.21
CA MET A 76 -4.86 -2.34 4.34
C MET A 76 -4.89 -3.84 4.66
N ILE A 77 -4.81 -4.20 5.94
CA ILE A 77 -4.87 -5.60 6.36
C ILE A 77 -6.24 -6.23 6.08
N ASP A 78 -7.35 -5.49 6.20
CA ASP A 78 -8.70 -5.98 5.84
C ASP A 78 -8.80 -6.28 4.34
N ASP A 79 -8.30 -5.37 3.49
CA ASP A 79 -8.33 -5.55 2.04
C ASP A 79 -7.44 -6.74 1.60
N ILE A 80 -6.24 -6.87 2.20
CA ILE A 80 -5.37 -8.05 2.00
C ILE A 80 -6.08 -9.33 2.49
N TYR A 81 -6.81 -9.27 3.61
CA TYR A 81 -7.53 -10.44 4.12
C TYR A 81 -8.65 -10.87 3.18
N GLY A 82 -9.36 -9.94 2.55
CA GLY A 82 -10.34 -10.24 1.50
C GLY A 82 -9.69 -11.01 0.34
N ILE A 83 -8.56 -10.53 -0.16
CA ILE A 83 -7.78 -11.21 -1.21
C ILE A 83 -7.31 -12.60 -0.75
N TYR A 84 -6.78 -12.69 0.47
CA TYR A 84 -6.36 -13.96 1.07
C TYR A 84 -7.51 -14.98 1.09
N LYS A 85 -8.73 -14.58 1.46
CA LYS A 85 -9.90 -15.47 1.49
C LYS A 85 -10.27 -15.98 0.11
N GLU A 86 -10.10 -15.19 -0.93
CA GLU A 86 -10.33 -15.63 -2.31
C GLU A 86 -9.22 -16.57 -2.80
N LEU A 87 -7.96 -16.29 -2.47
CA LEU A 87 -6.85 -17.18 -2.82
C LEU A 87 -6.94 -18.53 -2.09
N GLU A 88 -7.29 -18.54 -0.79
CA GLU A 88 -7.42 -19.75 0.05
C GLU A 88 -8.45 -20.75 -0.52
N LYS A 89 -9.46 -20.28 -1.26
CA LYS A 89 -10.49 -21.13 -1.90
C LYS A 89 -9.99 -21.81 -3.18
N LYS A 90 -8.93 -21.30 -3.82
CA LYS A 90 -8.45 -21.85 -5.10
C LYS A 90 -7.72 -23.17 -4.88
N ARG A 91 -7.89 -24.10 -5.83
CA ARG A 91 -7.27 -25.44 -5.80
C ARG A 91 -5.74 -25.38 -5.65
N GLU A 92 -5.09 -24.42 -6.31
CA GLU A 92 -3.63 -24.23 -6.28
C GLU A 92 -3.08 -23.83 -4.91
N PHE A 93 -3.91 -23.27 -4.02
CA PHE A 93 -3.53 -22.88 -2.66
C PHE A 93 -4.00 -23.86 -1.60
N LYS A 94 -4.65 -24.97 -1.97
CA LYS A 94 -5.13 -25.98 -1.01
C LYS A 94 -3.96 -26.58 -0.23
N GLY A 95 -4.05 -26.59 1.10
CA GLY A 95 -2.99 -27.09 1.98
C GLY A 95 -1.78 -26.15 2.14
N SER A 96 -1.77 -25.00 1.46
CA SER A 96 -0.71 -24.01 1.62
C SER A 96 -0.79 -23.32 2.99
N SER A 97 0.36 -22.89 3.51
CA SER A 97 0.41 -22.13 4.75
C SER A 97 -0.20 -20.73 4.58
N VAL A 98 -0.72 -20.16 5.67
CA VAL A 98 -1.23 -18.78 5.68
C VAL A 98 -0.18 -17.80 5.19
N TYR A 99 1.09 -18.01 5.59
CA TYR A 99 2.21 -17.16 5.18
C TYR A 99 2.43 -17.21 3.66
N PHE A 100 2.37 -18.41 3.07
CA PHE A 100 2.51 -18.60 1.63
C PHE A 100 1.39 -17.90 0.87
N ILE A 101 0.12 -18.11 1.22
CA ILE A 101 -0.99 -17.42 0.54
C ILE A 101 -0.88 -15.90 0.70
N THR A 102 -0.47 -15.44 1.89
CA THR A 102 -0.24 -14.01 2.14
C THR A 102 0.86 -13.43 1.25
N SER A 103 1.91 -14.20 0.93
CA SER A 103 2.95 -13.71 0.03
C SER A 103 2.40 -13.39 -1.35
N PHE A 104 1.39 -14.11 -1.84
CA PHE A 104 0.72 -13.75 -3.11
C PHE A 104 -0.23 -12.57 -2.93
N ALA A 105 -1.01 -12.56 -1.85
CA ALA A 105 -1.99 -11.50 -1.59
C ALA A 105 -1.34 -10.10 -1.55
N VAL A 106 -0.14 -9.97 -0.96
CA VAL A 106 0.54 -8.67 -0.89
C VAL A 106 1.05 -8.15 -2.22
N TYR A 107 1.26 -9.02 -3.22
CA TYR A 107 1.70 -8.64 -4.57
C TYR A 107 0.55 -8.35 -5.54
N GLN A 108 -0.71 -8.55 -5.11
CA GLN A 108 -1.87 -8.12 -5.89
C GLN A 108 -1.99 -6.59 -5.89
N THR A 109 -2.53 -6.04 -6.98
CA THR A 109 -2.83 -4.60 -7.10
C THR A 109 -3.57 -4.08 -5.88
N ALA A 110 -3.00 -3.07 -5.23
CA ALA A 110 -3.64 -2.42 -4.10
C ALA A 110 -4.62 -1.34 -4.61
N PRO A 111 -5.81 -1.20 -4.00
CA PRO A 111 -6.79 -0.21 -4.43
C PRO A 111 -6.33 1.23 -4.17
N CYS A 112 -5.39 1.44 -3.24
CA CYS A 112 -4.81 2.74 -2.94
C CYS A 112 -3.40 2.61 -2.31
N PHE A 113 -2.73 3.73 -2.06
CA PHE A 113 -1.38 3.75 -1.46
C PHE A 113 -1.35 3.54 0.05
N TYR A 114 -2.51 3.53 0.73
CA TYR A 114 -2.63 3.41 2.20
C TYR A 114 -1.62 4.28 2.96
N ILE A 115 -1.61 5.56 2.62
CA ILE A 115 -0.72 6.55 3.20
C ILE A 115 -1.53 7.79 3.57
N SER A 116 -1.15 8.47 4.65
CA SER A 116 -1.79 9.72 5.03
C SER A 116 -1.42 10.83 4.04
N TYR A 117 -2.29 11.83 3.93
CA TYR A 117 -2.01 13.04 3.16
C TYR A 117 -0.69 13.71 3.58
N SER A 118 -0.46 13.88 4.88
CA SER A 118 0.75 14.51 5.41
C SER A 118 2.02 13.75 5.00
N ARG A 119 1.99 12.42 5.01
CA ARG A 119 3.13 11.60 4.63
C ARG A 119 3.36 11.61 3.13
N ALA A 120 2.30 11.53 2.32
CA ALA A 120 2.39 11.67 0.87
C ALA A 120 2.97 13.02 0.45
N LEU A 121 2.49 14.11 1.07
CA LEU A 121 3.00 15.46 0.83
C LEU A 121 4.50 15.56 1.14
N ALA A 122 4.94 15.02 2.28
CA ALA A 122 6.35 15.01 2.66
C ALA A 122 7.23 14.27 1.64
N ILE A 123 6.77 13.13 1.13
CA ILE A 123 7.45 12.36 0.07
C ILE A 123 7.58 13.19 -1.20
N ILE A 124 6.46 13.75 -1.68
CA ILE A 124 6.41 14.55 -2.92
C ILE A 124 7.32 15.77 -2.82
N GLN A 125 7.28 16.48 -1.69
CA GLN A 125 8.14 17.64 -1.45
C GLN A 125 9.61 17.27 -1.41
N ARG A 126 9.97 16.15 -0.77
CA ARG A 126 11.35 15.63 -0.74
C ARG A 126 11.85 15.38 -2.16
N ILE A 127 11.10 14.60 -2.96
CA ILE A 127 11.49 14.26 -4.34
C ILE A 127 11.59 15.52 -5.22
N ASN A 128 10.68 16.47 -5.06
CA ASN A 128 10.75 17.74 -5.80
C ASN A 128 12.02 18.54 -5.46
N ARG A 129 12.44 18.58 -4.19
CA ARG A 129 13.69 19.24 -3.78
C ARG A 129 14.93 18.54 -4.33
N GLU A 130 14.98 17.22 -4.24
CA GLU A 130 16.07 16.41 -4.79
C GLU A 130 16.24 16.65 -6.30
N ARG A 131 15.13 16.70 -7.05
CA ARG A 131 15.14 17.00 -8.49
C ARG A 131 15.50 18.45 -8.83
N LYS A 132 15.27 19.41 -7.92
CA LYS A 132 15.68 20.80 -8.10
C LYS A 132 17.17 20.99 -7.84
N ASN A 133 17.72 20.28 -6.86
CA ASN A 133 19.12 20.39 -6.44
C ASN A 133 20.07 19.50 -7.28
N GLY A 134 19.55 18.49 -7.97
CA GLY A 134 20.29 17.67 -8.94
C GLY A 134 20.27 18.23 -10.36
N ARG A 135 19.91 19.51 -10.52
CA ARG A 135 19.98 20.28 -11.78
C ARG A 135 21.03 21.36 -11.64
#